data_AF-E4KNA9-F1
#
_entry.id   AF-E4KNA9-F1
#
_cell.length_a   1.000
_cell.length_b   1.000
_cell.length_c   1.000
_cell.angle_alpha   90.00
_cell.angle_beta   90.00
_cell.angle_gamma   90.00
#
_symmetry.space_group_name_H-M   'P 1'
#
loop_
_entity.id
_entity.type
_entity.pdbx_description
1 polymer ?
#
loop_
_entity_poly.entity_id
_entity_poly.type
_entity_poly.pdbx_seq_one_letter_code
_entity_poly.pdbx_strand_id
1 'polypeptide(L)'
;MNDSNMERLVKMKKFINYLQNPYLKIFIAPLSLILFGAIMGVSHSQSPKWLAVILLYLIALTSQLTLHFLHLKFDRESSITDNPLLLRILQGLMILAAILLMIRQHWIIILLILFYLIYTHIIYYPYNISNTIYAYILAIFYESFILNIIAYYSQVGAINNDLLIHLIPIVLMFAGIYIQTFHLKDELSIYQPSKLWPRLRYLGYILSFLALALGFYLSLPSRSYFLVQILCLLVSGFALIPSLVVTKNSDQSQRKINYLSAVLSIFTIIYSLSVLF
;
A
#
# COMPACT_ATOMS: atom_id res chain seq x y z
N MET A 1 32.72 25.86 3.75
CA MET A 1 31.71 24.78 3.63
C MET A 1 30.48 25.42 3.00
N ASN A 2 30.26 25.19 1.70
CA ASN A 2 29.42 26.05 0.82
C ASN A 2 27.95 26.17 1.25
N ASP A 3 27.43 27.40 1.27
CA ASP A 3 26.01 27.72 1.51
C ASP A 3 25.05 26.98 0.57
N SER A 4 25.47 26.67 -0.66
CA SER A 4 24.67 25.87 -1.61
C SER A 4 24.42 24.44 -1.14
N ASN A 5 25.36 23.85 -0.39
CA ASN A 5 25.21 22.50 0.17
C ASN A 5 24.29 22.53 1.39
N MET A 6 24.37 23.60 2.18
CA MET A 6 23.48 23.87 3.30
C MET A 6 22.02 24.00 2.82
N GLU A 7 21.79 24.79 1.77
CA GLU A 7 20.44 24.98 1.21
C GLU A 7 19.86 23.69 0.61
N ARG A 8 20.67 22.88 -0.08
CA ARG A 8 20.27 21.56 -0.60
C ARG A 8 19.88 20.60 0.53
N LEU A 9 20.68 20.54 1.59
CA LEU A 9 20.38 19.71 2.77
C LEU A 9 19.08 20.14 3.46
N VAL A 10 18.83 21.46 3.56
CA VAL A 10 17.58 21.98 4.12
C VAL A 10 16.37 21.61 3.26
N LYS A 11 16.48 21.72 1.92
CA LYS A 11 15.40 21.32 0.99
C LYS A 11 15.13 19.82 1.06
N MET A 12 16.18 18.99 1.07
CA MET A 12 16.05 17.54 1.25
C MET A 12 15.39 17.18 2.58
N LYS A 13 15.78 17.85 3.68
CA LYS A 13 15.19 17.61 5.00
C LYS A 13 13.71 17.99 5.05
N LYS A 14 13.32 19.11 4.42
CA LYS A 14 11.90 19.52 4.30
C LYS A 14 11.10 18.51 3.49
N PHE A 15 11.62 18.02 2.37
CA PHE A 15 10.96 17.03 1.54
C PHE A 15 10.79 15.68 2.27
N ILE A 16 11.84 15.19 2.95
CA ILE A 16 11.75 13.97 3.75
C ILE A 16 10.73 14.12 4.89
N ASN A 17 10.72 15.27 5.59
CA ASN A 17 9.74 15.54 6.63
C ASN A 17 8.30 15.54 6.09
N TYR A 18 8.09 16.04 4.86
CA TYR A 18 6.80 15.99 4.20
C TYR A 18 6.35 14.56 3.89
N LEU A 19 7.23 13.70 3.37
CA LEU A 19 6.92 12.28 3.11
C LEU A 19 6.67 11.46 4.38
N GLN A 20 7.21 11.90 5.52
CA GLN A 20 6.99 11.27 6.83
C GLN A 20 5.69 11.73 7.51
N ASN A 21 4.93 12.64 6.90
CA ASN A 21 3.75 13.23 7.50
C ASN A 21 2.63 12.16 7.69
N PRO A 22 2.08 11.98 8.90
CA PRO A 22 1.01 11.02 9.16
C PRO A 22 -0.26 11.29 8.34
N TYR A 23 -0.60 12.55 8.04
CA TYR A 23 -1.75 12.88 7.21
C TYR A 23 -1.57 12.39 5.78
N LEU A 24 -0.35 12.49 5.26
CA LEU A 24 -0.01 12.01 3.93
C LEU A 24 -0.20 10.49 3.86
N LYS A 25 0.25 9.74 4.87
CA LYS A 25 0.02 8.30 4.95
C LYS A 25 -1.47 7.93 4.90
N ILE A 26 -2.34 8.66 5.62
CA ILE A 26 -3.77 8.35 5.70
C ILE A 26 -4.43 8.37 4.32
N PHE A 27 -4.07 9.31 3.45
CA PHE A 27 -4.68 9.42 2.11
C PHE A 27 -3.90 8.67 1.02
N ILE A 28 -2.57 8.70 1.10
CA ILE A 28 -1.71 8.16 0.04
C ILE A 28 -1.57 6.63 0.13
N ALA A 29 -1.53 6.06 1.34
CA ALA A 29 -1.41 4.61 1.48
C ALA A 29 -2.61 3.86 0.88
N PRO A 30 -3.88 4.22 1.20
CA PRO A 30 -5.04 3.60 0.57
C PRO A 30 -5.09 3.78 -0.94
N LEU A 31 -4.64 4.94 -1.42
CA LEU A 31 -4.56 5.20 -2.86
C LEU A 31 -3.63 4.19 -3.53
N SER A 32 -2.43 3.97 -2.98
CA SER A 32 -1.47 3.02 -3.56
C SER A 32 -1.94 1.56 -3.61
N LEU A 33 -2.94 1.17 -2.81
CA LEU A 33 -3.53 -0.17 -2.84
C LEU A 33 -4.31 -0.45 -4.13
N ILE A 34 -4.87 0.58 -4.75
CA ILE A 34 -5.78 0.45 -5.90
C ILE A 34 -5.24 1.12 -7.16
N LEU A 35 -4.21 1.96 -7.02
CA LEU A 35 -3.79 2.91 -8.04
C LEU A 35 -3.33 2.23 -9.33
N PHE A 36 -2.56 1.14 -9.23
CA PHE A 36 -2.05 0.45 -10.41
C PHE A 36 -3.18 -0.12 -11.27
N GLY A 37 -4.10 -0.87 -10.65
CA GLY A 37 -5.26 -1.45 -11.31
C GLY A 37 -6.21 -0.38 -11.84
N ALA A 38 -6.37 0.74 -11.12
CA ALA A 38 -7.18 1.86 -11.59
C ALA A 38 -6.57 2.54 -12.83
N ILE A 39 -5.26 2.85 -12.81
CA ILE A 39 -4.57 3.49 -13.94
C ILE A 39 -4.61 2.59 -15.18
N MET A 40 -4.22 1.32 -15.03
CA MET A 40 -4.25 0.34 -16.12
C MET A 40 -5.68 0.10 -16.62
N GLY A 41 -6.67 0.10 -15.73
CA GLY A 41 -8.06 -0.09 -16.11
C GLY A 41 -8.62 1.09 -16.90
N VAL A 42 -8.27 2.32 -16.49
CA VAL A 42 -8.66 3.55 -17.20
C VAL A 42 -8.00 3.62 -18.57
N SER A 43 -6.73 3.21 -18.72
CA SER A 43 -6.04 3.22 -20.01
C SER A 43 -6.59 2.22 -21.02
N HIS A 44 -7.21 1.13 -20.55
CA HIS A 44 -7.80 0.09 -21.38
C HIS A 44 -9.32 0.22 -21.58
N SER A 45 -9.97 1.13 -20.84
CA SER A 45 -11.40 1.40 -20.97
C SER A 45 -11.67 2.47 -22.02
N GLN A 46 -12.72 2.29 -22.82
CA GLN A 46 -13.23 3.33 -23.73
C GLN A 46 -13.88 4.50 -22.97
N SER A 47 -14.46 4.24 -21.79
CA SER A 47 -15.07 5.26 -20.93
C SER A 47 -14.67 5.03 -19.46
N PRO A 48 -13.95 5.97 -18.84
CA PRO A 48 -13.55 5.84 -17.44
C PRO A 48 -14.76 5.86 -16.49
N LYS A 49 -14.89 4.84 -15.66
CA LYS A 49 -15.93 4.73 -14.62
C LYS A 49 -15.41 5.31 -13.31
N TRP A 50 -15.31 6.64 -13.24
CA TRP A 50 -14.76 7.37 -12.09
C TRP A 50 -15.45 7.08 -10.76
N LEU A 51 -16.78 6.91 -10.78
CA LEU A 51 -17.53 6.58 -9.56
C LEU A 51 -17.05 5.27 -8.93
N ALA A 52 -16.71 4.25 -9.72
CA ALA A 52 -16.21 2.98 -9.21
C ALA A 52 -14.84 3.16 -8.55
N VAL A 53 -13.95 3.98 -9.13
CA VAL A 53 -12.64 4.31 -8.54
C VAL A 53 -12.82 5.06 -7.22
N ILE A 54 -13.73 6.04 -7.17
CA ILE A 54 -14.01 6.82 -5.96
C ILE A 54 -14.56 5.93 -4.85
N LEU A 55 -15.53 5.06 -5.16
CA LEU A 55 -16.10 4.12 -4.18
C LEU A 55 -15.04 3.13 -3.69
N LEU A 56 -14.21 2.59 -4.58
CA LEU A 56 -13.15 1.67 -4.20
C LEU A 56 -12.07 2.36 -3.34
N TYR A 57 -11.72 3.60 -3.66
CA TYR A 57 -10.83 4.40 -2.83
C TYR A 57 -11.42 4.63 -1.44
N LEU A 58 -12.72 4.92 -1.35
CA LEU A 58 -13.42 5.11 -0.09
C LEU A 58 -13.42 3.82 0.76
N ILE A 59 -13.61 2.66 0.13
CA ILE A 59 -13.48 1.33 0.78
C ILE A 59 -12.05 1.11 1.28
N ALA A 60 -11.04 1.40 0.46
CA ALA A 60 -9.64 1.25 0.85
C ALA A 60 -9.25 2.18 2.02
N LEU A 61 -9.69 3.44 1.97
CA LEU A 61 -9.43 4.45 2.99
C LEU A 61 -10.07 4.07 4.32
N THR A 62 -11.36 3.74 4.30
CA THR A 62 -12.08 3.33 5.51
C THR A 62 -11.54 2.03 6.08
N SER A 63 -11.20 1.05 5.24
CA SER A 63 -10.55 -0.19 5.67
C SER A 63 -9.22 0.07 6.40
N GLN A 64 -8.33 0.88 5.83
CA GLN A 64 -7.05 1.21 6.48
C GLN A 64 -7.24 1.94 7.81
N LEU A 65 -8.23 2.84 7.89
CA LEU A 65 -8.58 3.51 9.15
C LEU A 65 -9.17 2.51 10.16
N THR A 66 -10.07 1.63 9.75
CA THR A 66 -10.65 0.58 10.58
C THR A 66 -9.55 -0.35 11.12
N LEU A 67 -8.63 -0.81 10.26
CA LEU A 67 -7.47 -1.61 10.67
C LEU A 67 -6.58 -0.87 11.67
N HIS A 68 -6.39 0.45 11.49
CA HIS A 68 -5.63 1.27 12.44
C HIS A 68 -6.30 1.35 13.81
N PHE A 69 -7.60 1.63 13.86
CA PHE A 69 -8.33 1.69 15.14
C PHE A 69 -8.45 0.33 15.81
N LEU A 70 -8.61 -0.76 15.03
CA LEU A 70 -8.58 -2.12 15.58
C LEU A 70 -7.20 -2.48 16.17
N HIS A 71 -6.11 -2.07 15.52
CA HIS A 71 -4.76 -2.21 16.07
C HIS A 71 -4.60 -1.47 17.41
N LEU A 72 -5.06 -0.22 17.50
CA LEU A 72 -5.01 0.54 18.75
C LEU A 72 -5.77 -0.16 19.88
N LYS A 73 -6.96 -0.69 19.56
CA LYS A 73 -7.83 -1.38 20.51
C LYS A 73 -7.24 -2.68 21.01
N PHE A 74 -6.79 -3.56 20.11
CA PHE A 74 -6.42 -4.94 20.44
C PHE A 74 -4.92 -5.14 20.73
N ASP A 75 -4.03 -4.30 20.18
CA ASP A 75 -2.57 -4.49 20.32
C ASP A 75 -1.92 -3.46 21.25
N ARG A 76 -2.52 -2.27 21.46
CA ARG A 76 -1.95 -1.21 22.30
C ARG A 76 -2.68 -0.95 23.62
N GLU A 77 -3.88 -1.50 23.82
CA GLU A 77 -4.73 -1.28 25.02
C GLU A 77 -4.79 0.19 25.48
N SER A 78 -4.79 1.14 24.53
CA SER A 78 -4.87 2.56 24.87
C SER A 78 -6.33 2.90 25.23
N SER A 79 -6.66 2.80 26.52
CA SER A 79 -7.99 3.16 27.09
C SER A 79 -8.44 4.59 26.78
N ILE A 80 -7.52 5.46 26.35
CA ILE A 80 -7.74 6.88 26.06
C ILE A 80 -8.18 7.15 24.61
N THR A 81 -8.04 6.17 23.70
CA THR A 81 -8.28 6.37 22.25
C THR A 81 -9.24 5.37 21.63
N ASP A 82 -9.95 4.60 22.46
CA ASP A 82 -11.08 3.78 22.03
C ASP A 82 -12.29 4.69 21.81
N ASN A 83 -12.45 5.22 20.59
CA ASN A 83 -13.70 5.85 20.16
C ASN A 83 -14.55 4.81 19.41
N PRO A 84 -15.38 4.01 20.13
CA PRO A 84 -16.18 2.96 19.51
C PRO A 84 -17.18 3.51 18.50
N LEU A 85 -17.61 4.77 18.67
CA LEU A 85 -18.51 5.44 17.75
C LEU A 85 -17.82 5.75 16.42
N LEU A 86 -16.59 6.24 16.44
CA LEU A 86 -15.80 6.46 15.21
C LEU A 86 -15.56 5.16 14.43
N LEU A 87 -15.20 4.08 15.13
CA LEU A 87 -15.00 2.77 14.49
C LEU A 87 -16.28 2.28 13.79
N ARG A 88 -17.44 2.41 14.45
CA ARG A 88 -18.75 2.04 13.86
C ARG A 88 -19.10 2.91 12.66
N ILE A 89 -18.81 4.22 12.71
CA ILE A 89 -19.02 5.12 11.56
C ILE A 89 -18.16 4.69 10.38
N LEU A 90 -16.86 4.40 10.61
CA LEU A 90 -15.95 3.97 9.55
C LEU A 90 -16.39 2.65 8.92
N GLN A 91 -16.80 1.67 9.73
CA GLN A 91 -17.36 0.40 9.25
C GLN A 91 -18.66 0.60 8.47
N GLY A 92 -19.58 1.43 8.97
CA GLY A 92 -20.82 1.76 8.28
C GLY A 92 -20.59 2.42 6.92
N LEU A 93 -19.63 3.36 6.86
CA LEU A 93 -19.26 4.04 5.62
C LEU A 93 -18.58 3.09 4.63
N MET A 94 -17.72 2.19 5.11
CA MET A 94 -17.10 1.14 4.31
C MET A 94 -18.15 0.21 3.69
N ILE A 95 -19.12 -0.26 4.50
CA ILE A 95 -20.20 -1.15 4.05
C ILE A 95 -21.10 -0.43 3.04
N LEU A 96 -21.48 0.82 3.31
CA LEU A 96 -22.30 1.61 2.39
C LEU A 96 -21.59 1.79 1.04
N ALA A 97 -20.30 2.14 1.05
CA ALA A 97 -19.51 2.27 -0.17
C ALA A 97 -19.40 0.94 -0.93
N ALA A 98 -19.22 -0.17 -0.20
CA ALA A 98 -19.19 -1.52 -0.77
C ALA A 98 -20.52 -1.90 -1.42
N ILE A 99 -21.66 -1.66 -0.77
CA ILE A 99 -23.00 -1.93 -1.32
C ILE A 99 -23.21 -1.13 -2.61
N LEU A 100 -22.91 0.17 -2.59
CA LEU A 100 -23.04 1.03 -3.77
C LEU A 100 -22.18 0.55 -4.95
N LEU A 101 -20.99 0.01 -4.66
CA LEU A 101 -20.12 -0.58 -5.67
C LEU A 101 -20.68 -1.93 -6.16
N MET A 102 -21.11 -2.82 -5.25
CA MET A 102 -21.61 -4.16 -5.57
C MET A 102 -22.81 -4.13 -6.53
N ILE A 103 -23.76 -3.21 -6.35
CA ILE A 103 -24.95 -3.09 -7.21
C ILE A 103 -24.57 -2.81 -8.68
N ARG A 104 -23.36 -2.29 -8.93
CA ARG A 104 -22.87 -1.88 -10.25
C ARG A 104 -21.86 -2.86 -10.84
N GLN A 105 -21.54 -3.95 -10.15
CA GLN A 105 -20.46 -4.86 -10.53
C GLN A 105 -20.95 -6.28 -10.76
N HIS A 106 -20.13 -7.05 -11.47
CA HIS A 106 -20.37 -8.47 -11.71
C HIS A 106 -20.20 -9.30 -10.43
N TRP A 107 -20.91 -10.42 -10.34
CA TRP A 107 -20.97 -11.25 -9.12
C TRP A 107 -19.61 -11.71 -8.60
N ILE A 108 -18.64 -11.94 -9.49
CA ILE A 108 -17.26 -12.31 -9.11
C ILE A 108 -16.60 -11.19 -8.29
N ILE A 109 -16.77 -9.94 -8.71
CA ILE A 109 -16.22 -8.79 -7.97
C ILE A 109 -16.96 -8.58 -6.66
N ILE A 110 -18.26 -8.82 -6.62
CA ILE A 110 -19.04 -8.80 -5.38
C ILE A 110 -18.44 -9.80 -4.37
N LEU A 111 -18.13 -11.02 -4.81
CA LEU A 111 -17.50 -12.04 -3.97
C LEU A 111 -16.12 -11.58 -3.46
N LEU A 112 -15.29 -11.00 -4.33
CA LEU A 112 -13.97 -10.50 -3.94
C LEU A 112 -14.04 -9.34 -2.93
N ILE A 113 -15.01 -8.42 -3.09
CA ILE A 113 -15.24 -7.34 -2.13
C ILE A 113 -15.70 -7.92 -0.79
N LEU A 114 -16.62 -8.89 -0.79
CA LEU A 114 -17.07 -9.55 0.45
C LEU A 114 -15.90 -10.22 1.19
N PHE A 115 -15.04 -10.96 0.47
CA PHE A 115 -13.85 -11.55 1.07
C PHE A 115 -12.87 -10.51 1.62
N TYR A 116 -12.70 -9.39 0.91
CA TYR A 116 -11.90 -8.28 1.41
C TYR A 116 -12.46 -7.69 2.71
N LEU A 117 -13.78 -7.47 2.80
CA LEU A 117 -14.42 -6.97 4.03
C LEU A 117 -14.35 -7.97 5.19
N ILE A 118 -14.42 -9.27 4.91
CA ILE A 118 -14.25 -10.32 5.91
C ILE A 118 -12.80 -10.31 6.41
N TYR A 119 -11.82 -10.21 5.50
CA TYR A 119 -10.40 -10.12 5.81
C TYR A 119 -10.09 -9.02 6.82
N THR A 120 -10.64 -7.82 6.67
CA THR A 120 -10.36 -6.70 7.58
C THR A 120 -10.77 -6.98 9.04
N HIS A 121 -11.71 -7.90 9.25
CA HIS A 121 -12.18 -8.30 10.57
C HIS A 121 -11.45 -9.54 11.10
N ILE A 122 -11.19 -10.53 10.23
CA ILE A 122 -10.52 -11.79 10.60
C ILE A 122 -9.14 -11.56 11.21
N ILE A 123 -8.43 -10.49 10.82
CA ILE A 123 -7.11 -10.17 11.39
C ILE A 123 -7.15 -10.02 12.92
N TYR A 124 -8.24 -9.45 13.46
CA TYR A 124 -8.34 -9.11 14.87
C TYR A 124 -9.38 -9.95 15.64
N TYR A 125 -10.37 -10.52 14.95
CA TYR A 125 -11.47 -11.27 15.58
C TYR A 125 -11.88 -12.48 14.71
N PRO A 126 -12.15 -13.67 15.29
CA PRO A 126 -12.26 -13.98 16.73
C PRO A 126 -10.93 -14.18 17.44
N TYR A 127 -9.85 -14.45 16.70
CA TYR A 127 -8.49 -14.57 17.24
C TYR A 127 -7.60 -13.48 16.63
N ASN A 128 -6.80 -12.83 17.46
CA ASN A 128 -5.87 -11.81 16.98
C ASN A 128 -4.67 -12.48 16.30
N ILE A 129 -4.64 -12.43 14.96
CA ILE A 129 -3.55 -12.95 14.14
C ILE A 129 -2.66 -11.85 13.58
N SER A 130 -2.85 -10.59 14.01
CA SER A 130 -2.19 -9.39 13.46
C SER A 130 -0.66 -9.50 13.39
N ASN A 131 -0.02 -10.14 14.36
CA ASN A 131 1.44 -10.29 14.44
C ASN A 131 1.98 -11.60 13.85
N THR A 132 1.17 -12.33 13.08
CA THR A 132 1.54 -13.63 12.50
C THR A 132 1.87 -13.52 11.01
N ILE A 133 2.53 -14.56 10.47
CA ILE A 133 2.80 -14.65 9.03
C ILE A 133 1.50 -14.74 8.20
N TYR A 134 0.40 -15.22 8.78
CA TYR A 134 -0.90 -15.29 8.11
C TYR A 134 -1.46 -13.91 7.83
N ALA A 135 -1.38 -12.98 8.79
CA ALA A 135 -1.81 -11.60 8.58
C ALA A 135 -0.98 -10.93 7.48
N TYR A 136 0.32 -11.21 7.40
CA TYR A 136 1.16 -10.71 6.31
C TYR A 136 0.78 -11.27 4.94
N ILE A 137 0.58 -12.58 4.81
CA ILE A 137 0.17 -13.21 3.54
C ILE A 137 -1.18 -12.66 3.09
N LEU A 138 -2.14 -12.59 4.02
CA LEU A 138 -3.47 -12.04 3.75
C LEU A 138 -3.39 -10.57 3.35
N ALA A 139 -2.57 -9.77 4.02
CA ALA A 139 -2.41 -8.36 3.69
C ALA A 139 -1.85 -8.16 2.28
N ILE A 140 -0.83 -8.91 1.87
CA ILE A 140 -0.32 -8.84 0.49
C ILE A 140 -1.41 -9.25 -0.49
N PHE A 141 -2.06 -10.40 -0.25
CA PHE A 141 -3.06 -10.93 -1.17
C PHE A 141 -4.24 -9.96 -1.34
N TYR A 142 -4.81 -9.47 -0.25
CA TYR A 142 -5.98 -8.60 -0.31
C TYR A 142 -5.62 -7.16 -0.70
N GLU A 143 -4.60 -6.56 -0.10
CA GLU A 143 -4.31 -5.13 -0.25
C GLU A 143 -3.51 -4.82 -1.51
N SER A 144 -2.68 -5.75 -2.01
CA SER A 144 -1.88 -5.53 -3.23
C SER A 144 -2.44 -6.21 -4.47
N PHE A 145 -3.02 -7.40 -4.34
CA PHE A 145 -3.49 -8.18 -5.50
C PHE A 145 -4.99 -8.00 -5.74
N ILE A 146 -5.85 -8.38 -4.78
CA ILE A 146 -7.31 -8.35 -4.95
C ILE A 146 -7.83 -6.93 -5.20
N LEU A 147 -7.39 -5.93 -4.43
CA LEU A 147 -7.83 -4.55 -4.62
C LEU A 147 -7.48 -3.99 -6.01
N ASN A 148 -6.28 -4.30 -6.54
CA ASN A 148 -5.92 -3.89 -7.90
C ASN A 148 -6.70 -4.64 -8.97
N ILE A 149 -7.01 -5.93 -8.76
CA ILE A 149 -7.90 -6.69 -9.66
C ILE A 149 -9.30 -6.06 -9.70
N ILE A 150 -9.87 -5.76 -8.52
CA ILE A 150 -11.19 -5.10 -8.43
C ILE A 150 -11.14 -3.74 -9.13
N ALA A 151 -10.08 -2.96 -8.93
CA ALA A 151 -9.90 -1.66 -9.56
C ALA A 151 -9.89 -1.76 -11.10
N TYR A 152 -9.10 -2.70 -11.64
CA TYR A 152 -9.01 -2.92 -13.09
C TYR A 152 -10.33 -3.43 -13.68
N TYR A 153 -10.90 -4.49 -13.10
CA TYR A 153 -12.15 -5.07 -13.57
C TYR A 153 -13.29 -4.05 -13.54
N SER A 154 -13.34 -3.21 -12.50
CA SER A 154 -14.37 -2.18 -12.38
C SER A 154 -14.37 -1.20 -13.55
N GLN A 155 -13.24 -1.05 -14.26
CA GLN A 155 -13.13 -0.25 -15.48
C GLN A 155 -13.44 -1.09 -16.73
N VAL A 156 -12.69 -2.18 -16.94
CA VAL A 156 -12.64 -2.92 -18.21
C VAL A 156 -13.72 -4.01 -18.32
N GLY A 157 -14.17 -4.58 -17.19
CA GLY A 157 -15.15 -5.67 -17.16
C GLY A 157 -14.59 -7.06 -17.46
N ALA A 158 -13.26 -7.20 -17.58
CA ALA A 158 -12.57 -8.47 -17.78
C ALA A 158 -11.20 -8.45 -17.07
N ILE A 159 -10.63 -9.64 -16.83
CA ILE A 159 -9.26 -9.80 -16.33
C ILE A 159 -8.45 -10.46 -17.45
N ASN A 160 -7.33 -9.84 -17.84
CA ASN A 160 -6.42 -10.35 -18.86
C ASN A 160 -5.10 -10.80 -18.22
N ASN A 161 -4.41 -11.72 -18.90
CA ASN A 161 -3.11 -12.24 -18.45
C ASN A 161 -2.06 -11.13 -18.37
N ASP A 162 -2.17 -10.12 -19.23
CA ASP A 162 -1.29 -8.95 -19.26
C ASP A 162 -1.29 -8.20 -17.91
N LEU A 163 -2.48 -7.91 -17.36
CA LEU A 163 -2.61 -7.34 -16.03
C LEU A 163 -1.94 -8.22 -14.96
N LEU A 164 -2.18 -9.53 -15.00
CA LEU A 164 -1.66 -10.46 -13.99
C LEU A 164 -0.12 -10.48 -13.97
N ILE A 165 0.51 -10.43 -15.15
CA ILE A 165 1.97 -10.33 -15.27
C ILE A 165 2.46 -9.00 -14.70
N HIS A 166 1.82 -7.89 -15.07
CA HIS A 166 2.24 -6.58 -14.60
C HIS A 166 1.93 -6.30 -13.12
N LEU A 167 1.07 -7.10 -12.49
CA LEU A 167 0.85 -7.05 -11.03
C LEU A 167 2.01 -7.66 -10.24
N ILE A 168 2.84 -8.51 -10.82
CA ILE A 168 3.93 -9.21 -10.10
C ILE A 168 4.87 -8.21 -9.40
N PRO A 169 5.41 -7.17 -10.07
CA PRO A 169 6.25 -6.16 -9.42
C PRO A 169 5.53 -5.40 -8.30
N ILE A 170 4.24 -5.10 -8.47
CA ILE A 170 3.43 -4.43 -7.43
C ILE A 170 3.36 -5.33 -6.19
N VAL A 171 2.94 -6.58 -6.35
CA VAL A 171 2.80 -7.54 -5.24
C VAL A 171 4.13 -7.74 -4.51
N LEU A 172 5.25 -7.85 -5.25
CA LEU A 172 6.59 -7.99 -4.66
C LEU A 172 7.03 -6.73 -3.91
N MET A 173 6.75 -5.54 -4.44
CA MET A 173 7.08 -4.28 -3.73
C MET A 173 6.28 -4.18 -2.43
N PHE A 174 4.98 -4.47 -2.49
CA PHE A 174 4.12 -4.54 -1.32
C PHE A 174 4.65 -5.54 -0.29
N ALA A 175 5.01 -6.74 -0.72
CA ALA A 175 5.59 -7.75 0.16
C ALA A 175 6.86 -7.25 0.86
N GLY A 176 7.79 -6.67 0.10
CA GLY A 176 9.02 -6.12 0.65
C GLY A 176 8.80 -5.02 1.69
N ILE A 177 7.92 -4.06 1.37
CA ILE A 177 7.57 -2.93 2.24
C ILE A 177 6.78 -3.38 3.47
N TYR A 178 5.91 -4.38 3.34
CA TYR A 178 5.11 -4.89 4.46
C TYR A 178 5.99 -5.63 5.47
N ILE A 179 6.98 -6.44 5.04
CA ILE A 179 7.95 -7.05 5.97
C ILE A 179 8.62 -5.97 6.83
N GLN A 180 9.08 -4.87 6.20
CA GLN A 180 9.72 -3.78 6.92
C GLN A 180 8.74 -3.07 7.87
N THR A 181 7.49 -2.89 7.44
CA THR A 181 6.44 -2.26 8.25
C THR A 181 6.08 -3.11 9.46
N PHE A 182 5.92 -4.43 9.30
CA PHE A 182 5.67 -5.36 10.40
C PHE A 182 6.86 -5.39 11.36
N HIS A 183 8.10 -5.44 10.87
CA HIS A 183 9.28 -5.35 11.72
C HIS A 183 9.30 -4.06 12.57
N LEU A 184 8.97 -2.91 11.99
CA LEU A 184 8.93 -1.64 12.72
C LEU A 184 7.73 -1.55 13.68
N LYS A 185 6.58 -2.15 13.34
CA LYS A 185 5.43 -2.24 14.27
C LYS A 185 5.75 -3.13 15.46
N ASP A 186 6.49 -4.21 15.24
CA ASP A 186 6.97 -5.09 16.29
C ASP A 186 7.92 -4.40 17.26
N GLU A 187 8.84 -3.56 16.77
CA GLU A 187 9.69 -2.71 17.62
C GLU A 187 8.88 -1.71 18.47
N LEU A 188 7.68 -1.35 18.03
CA LEU A 188 6.75 -0.47 18.74
C LEU A 188 5.76 -1.22 19.63
N SER A 189 5.69 -2.55 19.54
CA SER A 189 4.74 -3.37 20.29
C SER A 189 5.28 -3.65 21.70
N ILE A 190 4.46 -3.39 22.72
CA ILE A 190 4.83 -3.55 24.12
C ILE A 190 4.59 -5.00 24.59
N TYR A 191 3.56 -5.67 24.05
CA TYR A 191 3.03 -6.89 24.67
C TYR A 191 3.33 -8.18 23.91
N GLN A 192 3.55 -8.13 22.58
CA GLN A 192 3.79 -9.35 21.78
C GLN A 192 4.78 -9.10 20.62
N PRO A 193 6.06 -8.79 20.90
CA PRO A 193 7.07 -8.69 19.85
C PRO A 193 7.35 -10.08 19.25
N SER A 194 7.18 -10.22 17.94
CA SER A 194 7.53 -11.43 17.20
C SER A 194 9.02 -11.44 16.87
N LYS A 195 9.66 -12.59 17.09
CA LYS A 195 11.07 -12.83 16.72
C LYS A 195 11.24 -13.08 15.22
N LEU A 196 10.15 -13.23 14.46
CA LEU A 196 10.16 -13.56 13.03
C LEU A 196 10.61 -12.37 12.18
N TRP A 197 10.00 -11.20 12.37
CA TRP A 197 10.18 -10.05 11.48
C TRP A 197 11.61 -9.49 11.43
N PRO A 198 12.36 -9.40 12.56
CA PRO A 198 13.76 -8.98 12.50
C PRO A 198 14.63 -9.90 11.64
N ARG A 199 14.31 -11.22 11.59
CA ARG A 199 15.04 -12.19 10.75
C ARG A 199 14.71 -12.03 9.27
N LEU A 200 13.46 -11.66 8.96
CA LEU A 200 12.98 -11.49 7.60
C LEU A 200 13.30 -10.12 6.99
N ARG A 201 13.83 -9.16 7.76
CA ARG A 201 14.08 -7.79 7.28
C ARG A 201 14.86 -7.73 5.95
N TYR A 202 15.84 -8.62 5.77
CA TYR A 202 16.65 -8.69 4.55
C TYR A 202 15.86 -9.23 3.35
N LEU A 203 14.96 -10.19 3.59
CA LEU A 203 14.01 -10.65 2.57
C LEU A 203 13.15 -9.49 2.08
N GLY A 204 12.75 -8.59 2.99
CA GLY A 204 12.03 -7.37 2.64
C GLY A 204 12.76 -6.53 1.58
N TYR A 205 14.06 -6.26 1.78
CA TYR A 205 14.87 -5.53 0.80
C TYR A 205 15.03 -6.31 -0.52
N ILE A 206 15.31 -7.62 -0.45
CA ILE A 206 15.46 -8.47 -1.64
C ILE A 206 14.20 -8.41 -2.51
N LEU A 207 13.02 -8.52 -1.89
CA LEU A 207 11.73 -8.44 -2.60
C LEU A 207 11.51 -7.06 -3.23
N SER A 208 11.82 -5.96 -2.53
CA SER A 208 11.71 -4.61 -3.08
C SER A 208 12.67 -4.35 -4.25
N PHE A 209 13.91 -4.84 -4.19
CA PHE A 209 14.86 -4.71 -5.31
C PHE A 209 14.48 -5.62 -6.48
N LEU A 210 13.99 -6.83 -6.21
CA LEU A 210 13.46 -7.73 -7.24
C LEU A 210 12.24 -7.09 -7.94
N ALA A 211 11.35 -6.45 -7.18
CA ALA A 211 10.22 -5.71 -7.72
C ALA A 211 10.67 -4.58 -8.65
N LEU A 212 11.71 -3.82 -8.28
CA LEU A 212 12.28 -2.80 -9.17
C LEU A 212 12.82 -3.40 -10.47
N ALA A 213 13.60 -4.47 -10.38
CA ALA A 213 14.21 -5.12 -11.54
C ALA A 213 13.15 -5.70 -12.47
N LEU A 214 12.14 -6.39 -11.91
CA LEU A 214 11.03 -6.93 -12.69
C LEU A 214 10.12 -5.84 -13.25
N GLY A 215 9.87 -4.76 -12.50
CA GLY A 215 9.11 -3.61 -12.98
C GLY A 215 9.79 -2.93 -14.17
N PHE A 216 11.09 -2.74 -14.10
CA PHE A 216 11.88 -2.26 -15.24
C PHE A 216 11.82 -3.21 -16.43
N TYR A 217 12.03 -4.51 -16.21
CA TYR A 217 12.02 -5.51 -17.30
C TYR A 217 10.65 -5.64 -17.97
N LEU A 218 9.58 -5.74 -17.19
CA LEU A 218 8.22 -5.94 -17.71
C LEU A 218 7.65 -4.69 -18.39
N SER A 219 8.20 -3.51 -18.12
CA SER A 219 7.81 -2.27 -18.82
C SER A 219 8.50 -2.07 -20.17
N LEU A 220 9.26 -3.07 -20.66
CA LEU A 220 9.86 -3.09 -22.00
C LEU A 220 8.98 -3.91 -22.97
N PRO A 221 8.88 -3.55 -24.26
CA PRO A 221 9.47 -2.39 -24.92
C PRO A 221 8.66 -1.10 -24.69
N SER A 222 9.38 0.01 -24.51
CA SER A 222 8.81 1.34 -24.30
C SER A 222 8.25 1.93 -25.60
N ARG A 223 7.13 2.66 -25.51
CA ARG A 223 6.64 3.53 -26.59
C ARG A 223 7.31 4.92 -26.57
N SER A 224 7.97 5.28 -25.47
CA SER A 224 8.52 6.62 -25.15
C SER A 224 10.05 6.64 -25.03
N TYR A 225 10.76 5.92 -25.90
CA TYR A 225 12.23 5.89 -25.96
C TYR A 225 12.92 5.51 -24.63
N PHE A 226 12.28 4.66 -23.82
CA PHE A 226 12.79 4.13 -22.54
C PHE A 226 12.98 5.15 -21.40
N LEU A 227 12.63 6.42 -21.60
CA LEU A 227 12.89 7.47 -20.62
C LEU A 227 12.11 7.23 -19.32
N VAL A 228 10.84 6.82 -19.41
CA VAL A 228 9.98 6.59 -18.24
C VAL A 228 10.42 5.36 -17.45
N GLN A 229 10.90 4.31 -18.14
CA GLN A 229 11.47 3.10 -17.57
C GLN A 229 12.73 3.42 -16.76
N ILE A 230 13.64 4.23 -17.32
CA ILE A 230 14.85 4.69 -16.62
C ILE A 230 14.47 5.54 -15.40
N LEU A 231 13.50 6.45 -15.53
CA LEU A 231 12.98 7.22 -14.39
C LEU A 231 12.36 6.32 -13.32
N CYS A 232 11.66 5.26 -13.70
CA CYS A 232 11.12 4.27 -12.76
C CYS A 232 12.21 3.64 -11.92
N LEU A 233 13.30 3.19 -12.54
CA LEU A 233 14.42 2.59 -11.84
C LEU A 233 15.15 3.60 -10.95
N LEU A 234 15.45 4.80 -11.47
CA LEU A 234 16.17 5.82 -10.71
C LEU A 234 15.34 6.36 -9.55
N VAL A 235 14.13 6.86 -9.79
CA VAL A 235 13.33 7.52 -8.76
C VAL A 235 12.90 6.53 -7.69
N SER A 236 12.42 5.35 -8.07
CA SER A 236 12.00 4.33 -7.10
C SER A 236 13.20 3.72 -6.36
N GLY A 237 14.33 3.55 -7.04
CA GLY A 237 15.59 3.12 -6.43
C GLY A 237 16.10 4.12 -5.39
N PHE A 238 16.14 5.41 -5.73
CA PHE A 238 16.52 6.47 -4.78
C PHE A 238 15.53 6.58 -3.62
N ALA A 239 14.23 6.39 -3.86
CA ALA A 239 13.23 6.38 -2.80
C ALA A 239 13.39 5.19 -1.83
N LEU A 240 13.99 4.07 -2.26
CA LEU A 240 14.26 2.95 -1.37
C LEU A 240 15.50 3.15 -0.49
N ILE A 241 16.45 4.02 -0.85
CA ILE A 241 17.71 4.17 -0.09
C ILE A 241 17.47 4.55 1.39
N PRO A 242 16.61 5.52 1.74
CA PRO A 242 16.39 5.86 3.14
C PRO A 242 15.72 4.76 3.96
N SER A 243 15.10 3.76 3.31
CA SER A 243 14.56 2.58 4.00
C SER A 243 15.66 1.70 4.62
N LEU A 244 16.89 1.77 4.11
CA LEU A 244 18.04 1.00 4.60
C LEU A 244 18.57 1.53 5.95
N VAL A 245 18.22 2.77 6.32
CA VAL A 245 18.70 3.39 7.56
C VAL A 245 18.02 2.77 8.78
N VAL A 246 18.82 2.32 9.75
CA VAL A 246 18.33 1.73 10.99
C VAL A 246 17.76 2.81 11.91
N THR A 247 16.57 2.56 12.45
CA THR A 247 15.87 3.43 13.41
C THR A 247 16.38 3.16 14.82
N LYS A 248 16.49 4.21 15.64
CA LYS A 248 16.98 4.11 17.03
C LYS A 248 15.88 4.30 18.08
N ASN A 249 14.85 5.09 17.76
CA ASN A 249 13.78 5.46 18.69
C ASN A 249 12.40 5.22 18.07
N SER A 250 11.36 5.09 18.92
CA SER A 250 9.97 4.87 18.51
C SER A 250 9.43 5.91 17.52
N ASP A 251 9.73 7.20 17.75
CA ASP A 251 9.34 8.28 16.83
C ASP A 251 9.95 8.11 15.44
N GLN A 252 11.20 7.62 15.37
CA GLN A 252 11.87 7.36 14.11
C GLN A 252 11.25 6.16 13.39
N SER A 253 10.89 5.10 14.13
CA SER A 253 10.18 3.94 13.57
C SER A 253 8.82 4.34 13.00
N GLN A 254 8.05 5.18 13.70
CA GLN A 254 6.76 5.68 13.19
C GLN A 254 6.92 6.53 11.91
N ARG A 255 7.91 7.44 11.89
CA ARG A 255 8.22 8.24 10.68
C ARG A 255 8.67 7.35 9.52
N LYS A 256 9.44 6.31 9.79
CA LYS A 256 9.88 5.35 8.78
C LYS A 256 8.71 4.56 8.21
N ILE A 257 7.75 4.13 9.03
CA ILE A 257 6.51 3.51 8.55
C ILE A 257 5.77 4.45 7.58
N ASN A 258 5.64 5.73 7.93
CA ASN A 258 4.98 6.71 7.05
C ASN A 258 5.74 6.90 5.73
N TYR A 259 7.07 6.96 5.80
CA TYR A 259 7.93 7.05 4.62
C TYR A 259 7.77 5.83 3.70
N LEU A 260 7.74 4.62 4.26
CA LEU A 260 7.55 3.38 3.50
C LEU A 260 6.24 3.36 2.70
N SER A 261 5.15 3.90 3.27
CA SER A 261 3.90 4.08 2.53
C SER A 261 4.07 5.04 1.35
N ALA A 262 4.84 6.12 1.51
CA ALA A 262 5.12 7.03 0.41
C ALA A 262 5.99 6.39 -0.68
N VAL A 263 6.99 5.58 -0.30
CA VAL A 263 7.83 4.82 -1.25
C VAL A 263 6.97 3.89 -2.10
N LEU A 264 6.03 3.17 -1.47
CA LEU A 264 5.09 2.31 -2.16
C LEU A 264 4.30 3.08 -3.22
N SER A 265 3.75 4.24 -2.88
CA SER A 265 2.97 5.06 -3.81
C SER A 265 3.81 5.65 -4.93
N ILE A 266 5.03 6.11 -4.64
CA ILE A 266 5.99 6.57 -5.65
C ILE A 266 6.26 5.44 -6.65
N PHE A 267 6.59 4.25 -6.17
CA PHE A 267 6.82 3.09 -7.03
C PHE A 267 5.59 2.78 -7.88
N THR A 268 4.40 2.67 -7.26
CA THR A 268 3.16 2.35 -7.97
C THR A 268 2.84 3.38 -9.08
N ILE A 269 2.97 4.68 -8.80
CA ILE A 269 2.73 5.74 -9.79
C ILE A 269 3.71 5.61 -10.96
N ILE A 270 5.01 5.56 -10.65
CA ILE A 270 6.02 5.65 -11.70
C ILE A 270 6.07 4.35 -12.51
N TYR A 271 5.87 3.20 -11.86
CA TYR A 271 5.75 1.93 -12.57
C TYR A 271 4.50 1.90 -13.46
N SER A 272 3.34 2.38 -12.98
CA SER A 272 2.16 2.52 -13.85
C SER A 272 2.44 3.39 -15.07
N LEU A 273 3.11 4.54 -14.89
CA LEU A 273 3.50 5.40 -16.02
C LEU A 273 4.46 4.68 -16.97
N SER A 274 5.41 3.93 -16.42
CA SER A 274 6.39 3.16 -17.19
C SER A 274 5.77 2.03 -18.01
N VAL A 275 4.63 1.47 -17.59
CA VAL A 275 3.90 0.47 -18.38
C VAL A 275 3.09 1.13 -19.50
N LEU A 276 2.58 2.34 -19.27
CA LEU A 276 1.76 3.06 -20.25
C LEU A 276 2.58 3.71 -21.38
N PHE A 277 3.79 4.18 -21.08
CA PHE A 277 4.65 4.95 -21.96
C PHE A 277 5.95 4.20 -22.26
#